data_AF-A0A9R1UMA5-F1
#
_entry.id   AF-A0A9R1UMA5-F1
#
_cell.length_a   1.000
_cell.length_b   1.000
_cell.length_c   1.000
_cell.angle_alpha   90.00
_cell.angle_beta   90.00
_cell.angle_gamma   90.00
#
_symmetry.space_group_name_H-M   'P 1'
#
loop_
_entity.id
_entity.type
_entity.pdbx_description
1 polymer ?
#
loop_
_entity_poly.entity_id
_entity_poly.type
_entity_poly.pdbx_seq_one_letter_code
_entity_poly.pdbx_strand_id
1 'polypeptide(L)'
;MVRFRNDEGEAELQVSHTVIALVSDLRFLQGTKAEIGLIPVYPTLTFPNHYSIITGLYPAYHGIILNRFTNPTTGDNFTTRSREPKWWLGEPIWETIANQGLKAATYFWPGSDIKKGSWDCLVNLCPPYNASVPFKERVDTFLHYFDFPNEEIPAFMALYLEDHDSQGYLVGPDDPQITEAVSHIDGFIY
;
A
#
# COMPACT_ATOMS: atom_id res chain seq x y z
N MET A 1 10.33 -9.31 -19.48
CA MET A 1 10.01 -10.75 -19.41
C MET A 1 11.30 -11.52 -19.13
N VAL A 2 11.52 -11.96 -17.89
CA VAL A 2 12.66 -12.83 -17.56
C VAL A 2 12.11 -14.20 -17.25
N ARG A 3 12.47 -15.21 -18.06
CA ARG A 3 12.11 -16.61 -17.85
C ARG A 3 13.25 -17.31 -17.10
N PHE A 4 12.96 -17.88 -15.94
CA PHE A 4 13.82 -18.88 -15.32
C PHE A 4 13.12 -20.24 -15.35
N ARG A 5 13.82 -21.28 -15.82
CA ARG A 5 13.37 -22.68 -15.83
C ARG A 5 13.92 -23.37 -14.59
N ASN A 6 13.06 -24.03 -13.82
CA ASN A 6 13.41 -25.14 -12.95
C ASN A 6 12.54 -26.35 -13.32
N ASP A 7 13.06 -27.56 -13.09
CA ASP A 7 12.62 -28.85 -13.66
C ASP A 7 11.30 -29.45 -13.11
N GLU A 8 10.43 -28.68 -12.47
CA GLU A 8 9.17 -29.20 -11.86
C GLU A 8 7.92 -28.38 -12.18
N GLY A 9 7.72 -28.04 -13.46
CA GLY A 9 6.46 -27.49 -13.96
C GLY A 9 6.39 -25.96 -13.90
N GLU A 10 5.62 -25.40 -14.84
CA GLU A 10 5.48 -23.96 -15.00
C GLU A 10 4.69 -23.36 -13.82
N ALA A 11 5.40 -22.78 -12.86
CA ALA A 11 4.82 -21.82 -11.94
C ALA A 11 4.73 -20.47 -12.66
N GLU A 12 3.54 -20.14 -13.15
CA GLU A 12 3.24 -18.84 -13.74
C GLU A 12 3.16 -17.78 -12.63
N LEU A 13 4.30 -17.17 -12.31
CA LEU A 13 4.37 -16.00 -11.44
C LEU A 13 3.83 -14.80 -12.21
N GLN A 14 2.56 -14.49 -11.98
CA GLN A 14 1.93 -13.26 -12.46
C GLN A 14 2.65 -12.07 -11.80
N VAL A 15 3.51 -11.41 -12.57
CA VAL A 15 4.18 -10.17 -12.15
C VAL A 15 3.14 -9.06 -12.17
N SER A 16 2.51 -8.81 -11.02
CA SER A 16 1.76 -7.57 -10.78
C SER A 16 2.76 -6.43 -10.88
N HIS A 17 2.61 -5.59 -11.89
CA HIS A 17 3.25 -4.29 -11.89
C HIS A 17 2.43 -3.43 -10.95
N THR A 18 2.70 -3.50 -9.64
CA THR A 18 2.25 -2.47 -8.72
C THR A 18 3.00 -1.19 -9.10
N VAL A 19 2.43 -0.42 -10.03
CA VAL A 19 2.87 0.95 -10.28
C VAL A 19 2.49 1.72 -9.05
N ILE A 20 3.47 2.07 -8.21
CA ILE A 20 3.25 3.13 -7.22
C ILE A 20 3.26 4.40 -8.06
N ALA A 21 2.06 4.88 -8.43
CA ALA A 21 1.90 6.15 -9.10
C ALA A 21 2.26 7.26 -8.10
N LEU A 22 3.55 7.58 -8.02
CA LEU A 22 3.96 8.93 -7.69
C LEU A 22 3.57 9.77 -8.91
N VAL A 23 2.41 10.41 -8.79
CA VAL A 23 1.77 11.31 -9.73
C VAL A 23 2.78 12.02 -10.60
N SER A 24 2.57 11.90 -11.92
CA SER A 24 3.41 12.50 -12.95
C SER A 24 3.62 14.00 -12.78
N ASP A 25 2.76 14.70 -12.05
CA ASP A 25 2.71 16.17 -12.02
C ASP A 25 3.24 16.85 -10.73
N LEU A 26 3.95 16.13 -9.85
CA LEU A 26 4.93 16.78 -8.94
C LEU A 26 5.96 17.63 -9.71
N ARG A 27 6.10 17.40 -11.03
CA ARG A 27 6.91 18.18 -11.98
C ARG A 27 6.49 19.65 -12.08
N PHE A 28 5.21 19.98 -11.89
CA PHE A 28 4.74 21.37 -11.95
C PHE A 28 4.91 22.14 -10.63
N LEU A 29 5.23 21.45 -9.52
CA LEU A 29 5.26 22.01 -8.16
C LEU A 29 6.64 22.05 -7.49
N GLN A 30 7.74 22.03 -8.26
CA GLN A 30 9.12 22.00 -7.71
C GLN A 30 9.43 20.76 -6.84
N GLY A 31 8.77 19.62 -7.09
CA GLY A 31 9.02 18.38 -6.37
C GLY A 31 10.29 17.62 -6.80
N THR A 32 10.63 16.55 -6.07
CA THR A 32 11.75 15.65 -6.37
C THR A 32 11.25 14.33 -6.95
N LYS A 33 12.00 13.72 -7.88
CA LYS A 33 11.72 12.39 -8.43
C LYS A 33 12.98 11.51 -8.52
N ALA A 34 12.80 10.20 -8.45
CA ALA A 34 13.82 9.24 -8.84
C ALA A 34 13.78 9.04 -10.37
N GLU A 35 14.94 9.12 -11.04
CA GLU A 35 15.02 9.06 -12.51
C GLU A 35 14.50 7.74 -13.08
N ILE A 36 14.86 6.63 -12.44
CA ILE A 36 14.50 5.28 -12.88
C ILE A 36 13.25 4.72 -12.18
N GLY A 37 12.56 5.55 -11.40
CA GLY A 37 11.45 5.13 -10.54
C GLY A 37 11.90 4.46 -9.24
N LEU A 38 10.92 4.02 -8.45
CA LEU A 38 11.14 3.28 -7.22
C LEU A 38 11.37 1.80 -7.56
N ILE A 39 12.45 1.22 -7.04
CA ILE A 39 12.72 -0.22 -7.21
C ILE A 39 11.96 -0.98 -6.10
N PRO A 40 10.99 -1.85 -6.45
CA PRO A 40 10.25 -2.63 -5.47
C PRO A 40 11.12 -3.73 -4.85
N VAL A 41 10.71 -4.22 -3.69
CA VAL A 41 11.26 -5.45 -3.12
C VAL A 41 10.71 -6.66 -3.86
N TYR A 42 11.48 -7.76 -3.84
CA TYR A 42 10.98 -9.04 -4.33
C TYR A 42 10.18 -9.78 -3.23
N PRO A 43 9.03 -10.40 -3.56
CA PRO A 43 8.34 -10.36 -4.86
C PRO A 43 7.58 -9.04 -5.06
N THR A 44 7.38 -8.64 -6.32
CA THR A 44 6.66 -7.42 -6.72
C THR A 44 5.14 -7.59 -6.56
N LEU A 45 4.70 -7.85 -5.34
CA LEU A 45 3.29 -7.99 -4.97
C LEU A 45 2.87 -6.85 -4.04
N THR A 46 1.57 -6.55 -4.05
CA THR A 46 0.94 -5.46 -3.31
C THR A 46 1.32 -5.44 -1.83
N PHE A 47 0.97 -6.49 -1.06
CA PHE A 47 1.15 -6.47 0.40
C PHE A 47 2.63 -6.46 0.83
N PRO A 48 3.52 -7.30 0.26
CA PRO A 48 4.94 -7.24 0.57
C PRO A 48 5.55 -5.84 0.35
N ASN A 49 5.26 -5.20 -0.79
CA ASN A 49 5.85 -3.89 -1.10
C ASN A 49 5.28 -2.75 -0.26
N HIS A 50 3.96 -2.69 -0.07
CA HIS A 50 3.34 -1.64 0.76
C HIS A 50 3.81 -1.70 2.20
N TYR A 51 4.02 -2.92 2.73
CA TYR A 51 4.50 -3.10 4.09
C TYR A 51 6.01 -2.86 4.19
N SER A 52 6.80 -3.16 3.15
CA SER A 52 8.21 -2.75 3.06
C SER A 52 8.37 -1.23 3.08
N ILE A 53 7.53 -0.49 2.34
CA ILE A 53 7.56 1.00 2.29
C ILE A 53 7.39 1.60 3.68
N ILE A 54 6.46 1.05 4.47
CA ILE A 54 6.11 1.65 5.75
C ILE A 54 7.00 1.21 6.92
N THR A 55 7.69 0.07 6.78
CA THR A 55 8.56 -0.48 7.83
C THR A 55 10.05 -0.29 7.53
N GLY A 56 10.43 -0.06 6.27
CA GLY A 56 11.82 -0.05 5.82
C GLY A 56 12.49 -1.44 5.83
N LEU A 57 11.73 -2.52 6.01
CA LEU A 57 12.23 -3.88 6.11
C LEU A 57 12.00 -4.66 4.80
N TYR A 58 12.82 -5.68 4.54
CA TYR A 58 12.50 -6.66 3.49
C TYR A 58 11.39 -7.62 3.94
N PRO A 59 10.70 -8.28 2.99
CA PRO A 59 9.63 -9.25 3.29
C PRO A 59 10.01 -10.36 4.27
N ALA A 60 11.25 -10.83 4.20
CA ALA A 60 11.77 -11.84 5.13
C ALA A 60 11.81 -11.37 6.59
N TYR A 61 11.88 -10.06 6.85
CA TYR A 61 11.98 -9.50 8.20
C TYR A 61 10.63 -8.94 8.71
N HIS A 62 9.81 -8.39 7.82
CA HIS A 62 8.48 -7.88 8.22
C HIS A 62 7.37 -8.95 8.15
N GLY A 63 7.67 -10.16 7.68
CA GLY A 63 6.78 -11.34 7.75
C GLY A 63 5.81 -11.48 6.58
N ILE A 64 5.42 -10.38 5.92
CA ILE A 64 4.52 -10.37 4.76
C ILE A 64 5.27 -10.73 3.46
N ILE A 65 5.46 -12.03 3.20
CA ILE A 65 6.25 -12.52 2.05
C ILE A 65 5.48 -12.67 0.74
N LEU A 66 4.16 -12.87 0.81
CA LEU A 66 3.25 -13.04 -0.33
C LEU A 66 1.86 -12.52 0.05
N ASN A 67 1.00 -12.28 -0.94
CA ASN A 67 -0.42 -11.96 -0.70
C ASN A 67 -1.21 -13.15 -0.10
N ARG A 68 -0.68 -14.37 -0.25
CA ARG A 68 -1.16 -15.61 0.38
C ARG A 68 0.00 -16.57 0.57
N PHE A 69 0.13 -17.16 1.75
CA PHE A 69 1.12 -18.20 2.03
C PHE A 69 0.74 -19.02 3.26
N THR A 70 1.38 -20.18 3.42
CA THR A 70 1.20 -21.06 4.58
C THR A 70 2.47 -21.04 5.41
N ASN A 71 2.35 -20.91 6.73
CA ASN A 71 3.46 -21.09 7.65
C ASN A 71 3.79 -22.59 7.72
N PRO A 72 4.99 -23.03 7.30
CA PRO A 72 5.32 -24.46 7.24
C PRO A 72 5.48 -25.11 8.63
N THR A 73 5.69 -24.32 9.68
CA THR A 73 5.87 -24.82 11.05
C THR A 73 4.54 -24.95 11.78
N THR A 74 3.65 -23.98 11.65
CA THR A 74 2.35 -23.97 12.36
C THR A 74 1.20 -24.52 11.51
N GLY A 75 1.35 -24.56 10.19
CA GLY A 75 0.28 -24.87 9.25
C GLY A 75 -0.75 -23.74 9.06
N ASP A 76 -0.54 -22.58 9.68
CA ASP A 76 -1.44 -21.44 9.57
C ASP A 76 -1.37 -20.81 8.17
N ASN A 77 -2.50 -20.29 7.69
CA ASN A 77 -2.58 -19.60 6.40
C ASN A 77 -2.67 -18.09 6.59
N PHE A 78 -1.84 -17.36 5.86
CA PHE A 78 -1.97 -15.93 5.66
C PHE A 78 -2.73 -15.64 4.36
N THR A 79 -3.58 -14.62 4.39
CA THR A 79 -4.17 -13.97 3.22
C THR A 79 -4.17 -12.45 3.45
N THR A 80 -4.47 -11.66 2.41
CA THR A 80 -4.66 -10.20 2.54
C THR A 80 -5.77 -9.80 3.52
N ARG A 81 -6.61 -10.74 3.99
CA ARG A 81 -7.63 -10.54 5.03
C ARG A 81 -7.17 -10.91 6.44
N SER A 82 -5.98 -11.49 6.61
CA SER A 82 -5.46 -11.94 7.89
C SER A 82 -5.11 -10.74 8.78
N ARG A 83 -5.74 -10.66 9.95
CA ARG A 83 -5.60 -9.52 10.88
C ARG A 83 -4.82 -9.83 12.15
N GLU A 84 -4.32 -11.05 12.28
CA GLU A 84 -3.60 -11.50 13.46
C GLU A 84 -2.21 -10.85 13.50
N PRO A 85 -1.84 -10.12 14.58
CA PRO A 85 -0.55 -9.42 14.67
C PRO A 85 0.69 -10.31 14.49
N LYS A 86 0.56 -11.63 14.68
CA LYS A 86 1.64 -12.61 14.47
C LYS A 86 2.24 -12.58 13.05
N TRP A 87 1.48 -12.12 12.06
CA TRP A 87 1.93 -12.01 10.66
C TRP A 87 2.65 -10.69 10.36
N TRP A 88 2.31 -9.65 11.11
CA TRP A 88 2.69 -8.27 10.84
C TRP A 88 3.86 -7.87 11.75
N LEU A 89 5.06 -8.31 11.36
CA LEU A 89 6.29 -8.06 12.11
C LEU A 89 6.84 -6.65 11.80
N GLY A 90 7.94 -6.27 12.46
CA GLY A 90 8.50 -4.92 12.34
C GLY A 90 7.63 -3.83 12.96
N GLU A 91 8.10 -2.58 12.88
CA GLU A 91 7.37 -1.40 13.36
C GLU A 91 7.01 -0.52 12.16
N PRO A 92 5.74 -0.45 11.74
CA PRO A 92 5.31 0.47 10.70
C PRO A 92 5.32 1.92 11.21
N ILE A 93 5.52 2.89 10.30
CA ILE A 93 5.70 4.30 10.70
C ILE A 93 4.55 4.87 11.55
N TRP A 94 3.30 4.43 11.35
CA TRP A 94 2.18 4.87 12.18
C TRP A 94 2.29 4.39 13.64
N GLU A 95 2.90 3.23 13.88
CA GLU A 95 3.23 2.74 15.23
C GLU A 95 4.36 3.58 15.82
N THR A 96 5.40 3.89 15.04
CA THR A 96 6.51 4.79 15.44
C THR A 96 6.00 6.18 15.85
N ILE A 97 5.05 6.74 15.09
CA ILE A 97 4.44 8.05 15.34
C ILE A 97 3.58 7.98 16.62
N ALA A 98 2.74 6.95 16.77
CA ALA A 98 1.92 6.75 17.97
C ALA A 98 2.79 6.56 19.23
N ASN A 99 3.90 5.82 19.13
CA ASN A 99 4.87 5.64 20.21
C ASN A 99 5.50 6.96 20.69
N GLN A 100 5.54 7.98 19.82
CA GLN A 100 6.04 9.33 20.14
C GLN A 100 4.92 10.28 20.63
N GLY A 101 3.71 9.78 20.84
CA GLY A 101 2.56 10.58 21.28
C GLY A 101 1.98 11.47 20.19
N LEU A 102 2.30 11.22 18.92
CA LEU A 102 1.80 11.95 17.76
C LEU A 102 0.67 11.17 17.08
N LYS A 103 -0.17 11.87 16.30
CA LYS A 103 -1.27 11.24 15.55
C LYS A 103 -0.82 10.83 14.15
N ALA A 104 -1.29 9.68 13.68
CA ALA A 104 -1.15 9.22 12.29
C ALA A 104 -2.53 8.90 11.71
N ALA A 105 -2.69 9.12 10.41
CA ALA A 105 -3.88 8.71 9.66
C ALA A 105 -3.49 7.82 8.48
N THR A 106 -4.30 6.82 8.22
CA THR A 106 -4.08 5.85 7.16
C THR A 106 -5.42 5.54 6.50
N TYR A 107 -5.56 5.88 5.24
CA TYR A 107 -6.74 5.55 4.46
C TYR A 107 -6.41 4.33 3.59
N PHE A 108 -6.85 3.15 4.06
CA PHE A 108 -6.76 1.86 3.35
C PHE A 108 -5.36 1.27 3.13
N TRP A 109 -4.33 1.78 3.82
CA TRP A 109 -2.97 1.26 3.65
C TRP A 109 -2.86 -0.20 4.17
N PRO A 110 -2.23 -1.13 3.43
CA PRO A 110 -2.07 -2.52 3.87
C PRO A 110 -1.39 -2.64 5.23
N GLY A 111 -2.07 -3.29 6.18
CA GLY A 111 -1.59 -3.50 7.55
C GLY A 111 -1.93 -2.37 8.52
N SER A 112 -2.52 -1.26 8.07
CA SER A 112 -2.85 -0.15 8.97
C SER A 112 -3.99 -0.46 9.92
N ASP A 113 -4.86 -1.41 9.59
CA ASP A 113 -5.96 -1.83 10.45
C ASP A 113 -5.61 -2.98 11.41
N ILE A 114 -4.31 -3.20 11.61
CA ILE A 114 -3.75 -4.13 12.58
C ILE A 114 -3.38 -3.39 13.85
N LYS A 115 -4.14 -3.63 14.91
CA LYS A 115 -3.83 -3.04 16.23
C LYS A 115 -2.62 -3.74 16.84
N LYS A 116 -1.55 -2.96 17.08
CA LYS A 116 -0.26 -3.47 17.57
C LYS A 116 0.50 -2.33 18.26
N GLY A 117 1.16 -2.64 19.38
CA GLY A 117 1.91 -1.66 20.15
C GLY A 117 1.00 -0.51 20.61
N SER A 118 1.46 0.73 20.40
CA SER A 118 0.68 1.94 20.71
C SER A 118 -0.30 2.34 19.60
N TRP A 119 -0.30 1.64 18.46
CA TRP A 119 -1.20 1.92 17.36
C TRP A 119 -2.57 1.27 17.57
N ASP A 120 -3.59 2.12 17.73
CA ASP A 120 -4.96 1.72 18.05
C ASP A 120 -5.92 1.75 16.85
N CYS A 121 -5.49 2.35 15.72
CA CYS A 121 -6.27 2.54 14.49
C CYS A 121 -7.66 3.11 14.80
N LEU A 122 -7.72 4.36 15.27
CA LEU A 122 -8.99 5.07 15.46
C LEU A 122 -9.77 5.10 14.14
N VAL A 123 -11.04 4.69 14.16
CA VAL A 123 -11.84 4.46 12.94
C VAL A 123 -11.93 5.70 12.04
N ASN A 124 -11.95 6.90 12.63
CA ASN A 124 -11.99 8.17 11.90
C ASN A 124 -10.66 8.54 11.22
N LEU A 125 -9.55 7.95 11.63
CA LEU A 125 -8.22 8.16 11.05
C LEU A 125 -7.71 6.92 10.29
N CYS A 126 -8.34 5.78 10.51
CA CYS A 126 -7.96 4.47 10.01
C CYS A 126 -9.22 3.64 9.72
N PRO A 127 -10.00 4.00 8.67
CA PRO A 127 -11.20 3.28 8.33
C PRO A 127 -10.87 1.87 7.80
N PRO A 128 -11.71 0.86 8.09
CA PRO A 128 -11.52 -0.49 7.55
C PRO A 128 -11.63 -0.47 6.03
N TYR A 129 -10.78 -1.26 5.37
CA TYR A 129 -10.76 -1.33 3.91
C TYR A 129 -12.14 -1.62 3.29
N ASN A 130 -12.56 -0.76 2.37
CA ASN A 130 -13.75 -0.96 1.57
C ASN A 130 -13.55 -0.43 0.14
N ALA A 131 -13.29 -1.35 -0.79
CA ALA A 131 -13.09 -1.03 -2.21
C ALA A 131 -14.29 -0.31 -2.87
N SER A 132 -15.49 -0.40 -2.28
CA SER A 132 -16.69 0.23 -2.83
C SER A 132 -16.75 1.73 -2.57
N VAL A 133 -15.88 2.26 -1.69
CA VAL A 133 -15.84 3.71 -1.40
C VAL A 133 -15.27 4.44 -2.62
N PRO A 134 -15.97 5.44 -3.20
CA PRO A 134 -15.49 6.19 -4.36
C PRO A 134 -14.17 6.91 -4.07
N PHE A 135 -13.24 6.96 -5.04
CA PHE A 135 -11.93 7.61 -4.85
C PHE A 135 -12.05 9.06 -4.40
N LYS A 136 -13.01 9.81 -4.97
CA LYS A 136 -13.28 11.19 -4.53
C LYS A 136 -13.55 11.28 -3.03
N GLU A 137 -14.37 10.39 -2.48
CA GLU A 137 -14.68 10.38 -1.04
C GLU A 137 -13.45 10.08 -0.20
N ARG A 138 -12.57 9.19 -0.67
CA ARG A 138 -11.30 8.88 0.00
C ARG A 138 -10.37 10.09 0.01
N VAL A 139 -10.23 10.77 -1.13
CA VAL A 139 -9.40 11.97 -1.27
C VAL A 139 -9.97 13.13 -0.45
N ASP A 140 -11.28 13.38 -0.52
CA ASP A 140 -11.96 14.40 0.27
C ASP A 140 -11.73 14.16 1.78
N THR A 141 -11.87 12.92 2.25
CA THR A 141 -11.61 12.57 3.66
C THR A 141 -10.14 12.76 4.03
N PHE A 142 -9.22 12.37 3.14
CA PHE A 142 -7.79 12.52 3.35
C PHE A 142 -7.39 14.00 3.46
N LEU A 143 -7.94 14.87 2.61
CA LEU A 143 -7.73 16.31 2.67
C LEU A 143 -8.36 16.94 3.92
N HIS A 144 -9.50 16.42 4.38
CA HIS A 144 -10.17 16.90 5.58
C HIS A 144 -9.33 16.75 6.87
N TYR A 145 -8.37 15.82 6.91
CA TYR A 145 -7.46 15.70 8.04
C TYR A 145 -6.60 16.96 8.28
N PHE A 146 -6.38 17.77 7.26
CA PHE A 146 -5.68 19.05 7.39
C PHE A 146 -6.55 20.16 8.00
N ASP A 147 -7.87 19.99 8.00
CA ASP A 147 -8.82 20.94 8.60
C ASP A 147 -9.00 20.72 10.12
N PHE A 148 -8.35 19.69 10.67
CA PHE A 148 -8.42 19.40 12.10
C PHE A 148 -7.78 20.54 12.92
N PRO A 149 -8.19 20.72 14.19
CA PRO A 149 -7.47 21.63 15.09
C PRO A 149 -5.97 21.30 15.10
N ASN A 150 -5.09 22.31 15.23
CA ASN A 150 -3.64 22.12 15.06
C ASN A 150 -3.03 20.94 15.84
N GLU A 151 -3.49 20.68 17.07
CA GLU A 151 -3.01 19.57 17.91
C GLU A 151 -3.55 18.20 17.49
N GLU A 152 -4.54 18.19 16.60
CA GLU A 152 -5.21 17.01 16.08
C GLU A 152 -4.82 16.64 14.66
N ILE A 153 -4.15 17.54 13.93
CA ILE A 153 -3.65 17.25 12.58
C ILE A 153 -2.64 16.09 12.67
N PRO A 154 -2.83 14.99 11.91
CA PRO A 154 -1.90 13.87 11.90
C PRO A 154 -0.50 14.30 11.41
N ALA A 155 0.53 13.89 12.14
CA ALA A 155 1.93 14.09 11.76
C ALA A 155 2.34 13.19 10.58
N PHE A 156 1.60 12.11 10.35
CA PHE A 156 1.77 11.20 9.22
C PHE A 156 0.41 10.86 8.60
N MET A 157 0.36 10.83 7.28
CA MET A 157 -0.85 10.47 6.52
C MET A 157 -0.48 9.56 5.34
N ALA A 158 -1.26 8.49 5.13
CA ALA A 158 -1.12 7.60 3.99
C ALA A 158 -2.47 7.32 3.33
N LEU A 159 -2.50 7.24 1.99
CA LEU A 159 -3.70 6.96 1.19
C LEU A 159 -3.40 5.87 0.17
N TYR A 160 -4.34 4.94 -0.01
CA TYR A 160 -4.27 3.88 -1.01
C TYR A 160 -5.45 3.98 -2.02
N LEU A 161 -5.12 3.87 -3.31
CA LEU A 161 -6.04 3.89 -4.45
C LEU A 161 -5.65 2.75 -5.42
N GLU A 162 -6.62 1.92 -5.82
CA GLU A 162 -6.41 0.65 -6.52
C GLU A 162 -6.66 0.65 -8.04
N ASP A 163 -6.96 1.81 -8.65
CA ASP A 163 -7.55 1.89 -10.00
C ASP A 163 -6.73 1.15 -11.09
N HIS A 164 -5.48 1.56 -11.30
CA HIS A 164 -4.67 1.11 -12.43
C HIS A 164 -4.11 -0.31 -12.27
N ASP A 165 -3.91 -0.81 -11.05
CA ASP A 165 -3.56 -2.21 -10.82
C ASP A 165 -4.73 -3.11 -11.25
N SER A 166 -5.95 -2.74 -10.85
CA SER A 166 -7.17 -3.47 -11.21
C SER A 166 -7.39 -3.52 -12.73
N GLN A 167 -7.23 -2.39 -13.41
CA GLN A 167 -7.31 -2.33 -14.88
C GLN A 167 -6.17 -3.09 -15.55
N GLY A 168 -4.94 -2.96 -15.04
CA GLY A 168 -3.76 -3.64 -15.56
C GLY A 168 -3.91 -5.16 -15.62
N TYR A 169 -4.59 -5.77 -14.65
CA TYR A 169 -4.90 -7.20 -14.69
C TYR A 169 -5.88 -7.59 -15.80
N LEU A 170 -6.79 -6.70 -16.18
CA LEU A 170 -7.82 -6.97 -17.18
C LEU A 170 -7.31 -6.79 -18.59
N VAL A 171 -6.55 -5.72 -18.84
CA VAL A 171 -6.22 -5.27 -20.20
C VAL A 171 -4.72 -5.28 -20.51
N GLY A 172 -3.87 -5.44 -19.50
CA GLY A 172 -2.43 -5.33 -19.64
C GLY A 172 -1.92 -3.88 -19.60
N PRO A 173 -0.61 -3.68 -19.40
CA PRO A 173 -0.04 -2.36 -19.09
C PRO A 173 -0.03 -1.37 -20.27
N ASP A 174 -0.07 -1.86 -21.51
CA ASP A 174 0.05 -1.01 -22.72
C ASP A 174 -1.32 -0.63 -23.32
N ASP A 175 -2.42 -0.98 -22.66
CA ASP A 175 -3.77 -0.67 -23.15
C ASP A 175 -4.15 0.81 -22.89
N PRO A 176 -4.82 1.49 -23.84
CA PRO A 176 -5.29 2.86 -23.64
C PRO A 176 -6.14 3.07 -22.37
N GLN A 177 -6.88 2.07 -21.91
CA GLN A 177 -7.68 2.15 -20.67
C GLN A 177 -6.81 2.37 -19.43
N ILE A 178 -5.54 1.96 -19.44
CA ILE A 178 -4.59 2.29 -18.36
C ILE A 178 -4.29 3.78 -18.35
N THR A 179 -4.17 4.41 -19.52
CA THR A 179 -3.97 5.87 -19.62
C THR A 179 -5.18 6.63 -19.09
N GLU A 180 -6.39 6.14 -19.37
CA GLU A 180 -7.63 6.70 -18.83
C GLU A 180 -7.71 6.56 -17.30
N ALA A 181 -7.40 5.37 -16.75
CA ALA A 181 -7.37 5.14 -15.30
C ALA A 181 -6.34 6.03 -14.58
N VAL A 182 -5.15 6.20 -15.17
CA VAL A 182 -4.13 7.12 -14.63
C VAL A 182 -4.62 8.57 -14.66
N SER A 183 -5.23 9.00 -15.77
CA SER A 183 -5.78 10.37 -15.91
C SER A 183 -6.94 10.62 -14.93
N HIS A 184 -7.74 9.60 -14.65
CA HIS A 184 -8.84 9.67 -13.69
C HIS A 184 -8.34 9.87 -12.26
N ILE A 185 -7.28 9.16 -11.83
CA ILE A 185 -6.65 9.39 -10.52
C ILE A 185 -6.05 10.79 -10.45
N ASP A 186 -5.34 11.22 -11.49
CA ASP A 186 -4.69 12.52 -11.55
C ASP A 186 -5.70 13.67 -11.34
N GLY A 187 -6.90 13.55 -11.93
CA GLY A 187 -7.99 14.51 -11.75
C GLY A 187 -8.58 14.62 -10.34
N PHE A 188 -8.23 13.74 -9.38
CA PHE A 188 -8.61 13.93 -7.97
C PHE A 188 -7.55 14.67 -7.17
N ILE A 189 -6.33 14.79 -7.69
CA ILE A 189 -5.18 15.38 -6.99
C ILE A 189 -5.03 16.86 -7.35
N TYR A 190 -5.75 17.35 -8.37
CA TYR A 190 -5.72 18.72 -8.91
C TYR A 190 -7.10 19.40 -8.93
#